data_AF-A0A7C5HI33-F1
#
_entry.id   AF-A0A7C5HI33-F1
#
_cell.length_a   1.000
_cell.length_b   1.000
_cell.length_c   1.000
_cell.angle_alpha   90.00
_cell.angle_beta   90.00
_cell.angle_gamma   90.00
#
_symmetry.space_group_name_H-M   'P 1'
#
loop_
_entity.id
_entity.type
_entity.pdbx_description
1 polymer ?
#
loop_
_entity_poly.entity_id
_entity_poly.type
_entity_poly.pdbx_seq_one_letter_code
_entity_poly.pdbx_strand_id
1 'polypeptide(L)' 'TSYEANYEEARISKSDADFIHKLKIASKEMRETLFLLNVIHTSDIISFERLQPIICETEELCNIIAKSIITTQKRMKS' A
#
# COMPACT_ATOMS: atom_id res chain seq x y z
N THR A 1 -10.80 -0.16 0.83
CA THR A 1 -11.54 -1.21 1.55
C THR A 1 -10.86 -2.58 1.52
N SER A 2 -10.24 -3.02 0.42
CA SER A 2 -9.50 -4.32 0.41
C SER A 2 -8.09 -4.25 1.05
N TYR A 3 -7.38 -3.12 0.88
CA TYR A 3 -5.99 -3.01 1.35
C TYR A 3 -5.88 -3.06 2.88
N GLU A 4 -6.83 -2.46 3.61
CA GLU A 4 -6.87 -2.46 5.07
C GLU A 4 -7.07 -3.87 5.61
N ALA A 5 -7.96 -4.65 5.00
CA ALA A 5 -8.19 -6.04 5.38
C ALA A 5 -6.92 -6.88 5.17
N ASN A 6 -6.27 -6.75 4.00
CA ASN A 6 -5.01 -7.45 3.71
C ASN A 6 -3.86 -7.04 4.65
N TYR A 7 -3.80 -5.76 5.04
CA TYR A 7 -2.80 -5.26 5.99
C TYR A 7 -3.05 -5.79 7.41
N GLU A 8 -4.30 -5.77 7.89
CA GLU A 8 -4.66 -6.32 9.20
C GLU A 8 -4.48 -7.84 9.26
N GLU A 9 -4.82 -8.57 8.20
CA GLU A 9 -4.54 -10.01 8.10
C GLU A 9 -3.04 -10.33 8.05
N ALA A 10 -2.23 -9.44 7.48
CA ALA A 10 -0.78 -9.56 7.55
C ALA A 10 -0.34 -9.43 9.01
N ARG A 11 -0.81 -8.43 9.76
CA ARG A 11 -0.42 -8.23 11.17
C ARG A 11 -0.70 -9.46 12.06
N ILE A 12 -1.70 -10.27 11.72
CA ILE A 12 -2.08 -11.49 12.47
C ILE A 12 -1.45 -12.77 11.86
N SER A 13 -0.60 -12.62 10.84
CA SER A 13 0.09 -13.72 10.16
C SER A 13 0.87 -14.62 11.14
N LYS A 14 0.80 -15.93 10.89
CA LYS A 14 1.51 -16.96 11.66
C LYS A 14 2.94 -17.24 11.16
N SER A 15 3.35 -16.64 10.04
CA SER A 15 4.72 -16.78 9.50
C SER A 15 5.21 -15.54 8.75
N ASP A 16 6.52 -15.34 8.71
CA ASP A 16 7.12 -14.23 7.98
C ASP A 16 6.84 -14.29 6.47
N ALA A 17 6.73 -15.51 5.91
CA ALA A 17 6.39 -15.72 4.51
C ALA A 17 4.94 -15.33 4.19
N ASP A 18 3.98 -15.73 5.03
CA ASP A 18 2.56 -15.35 4.90
C ASP A 18 2.37 -13.84 5.11
N PHE A 19 3.13 -13.25 6.05
CA PHE A 19 3.14 -11.80 6.27
C PHE A 19 3.55 -11.04 5.00
N ILE A 20 4.68 -11.44 4.39
CA ILE A 20 5.16 -10.82 3.15
C ILE A 20 4.17 -11.03 2.00
N HIS A 21 3.56 -12.21 1.89
CA HIS A 21 2.60 -12.50 0.83
C HIS A 21 1.39 -11.56 0.90
N LYS A 22 0.79 -11.42 2.08
CA LYS A 22 -0.36 -10.53 2.31
C LYS A 22 0.01 -9.05 2.12
N LEU A 23 1.17 -8.61 2.61
CA LEU A 23 1.65 -7.24 2.36
C LEU A 23 1.89 -6.95 0.88
N LYS A 24 2.31 -7.93 0.08
CA LYS A 24 2.44 -7.76 -1.38
C LYS A 24 1.08 -7.56 -2.05
N ILE A 25 0.05 -8.25 -1.59
CA ILE A 25 -1.33 -8.06 -2.08
C ILE A 25 -1.81 -6.65 -1.71
N ALA A 26 -1.68 -6.26 -0.44
CA ALA A 26 -2.02 -4.89 0.00
C ALA A 26 -1.26 -3.83 -0.82
N SER A 27 0.03 -4.03 -1.07
CA SER A 27 0.83 -3.11 -1.90
C SER A 27 0.31 -3.00 -3.34
N LYS A 28 -0.16 -4.11 -3.94
CA LYS A 28 -0.76 -4.09 -5.28
C LYS A 28 -2.04 -3.26 -5.30
N GLU A 29 -2.93 -3.47 -4.34
CA GLU A 29 -4.20 -2.75 -4.23
C GLU A 29 -4.00 -1.24 -3.97
N MET A 30 -2.99 -0.88 -3.17
CA MET A 30 -2.65 0.54 -2.96
C MET A 30 -2.10 1.20 -4.23
N ARG A 31 -1.30 0.49 -5.03
CA ARG A 31 -0.82 1.00 -6.33
C ARG A 31 -1.95 1.17 -7.33
N GLU A 32 -2.93 0.27 -7.34
CA GLU A 32 -4.14 0.43 -8.14
C GLU A 32 -4.95 1.65 -7.69
N THR A 33 -5.04 1.90 -6.38
CA THR A 33 -5.67 3.11 -5.82
C THR A 33 -4.95 4.38 -6.28
N LEU A 34 -3.61 4.42 -6.20
CA LEU A 34 -2.80 5.54 -6.66
C LEU A 34 -2.99 5.79 -8.17
N PHE A 35 -3.07 4.72 -8.98
CA PHE A 35 -3.37 4.84 -10.40
C PHE A 35 -4.74 5.49 -10.64
N LEU A 36 -5.78 5.07 -9.91
CA LEU A 36 -7.11 5.67 -10.02
C LEU A 36 -7.13 7.14 -9.59
N LEU A 37 -6.40 7.51 -8.53
CA LEU A 37 -6.25 8.91 -8.12
C LEU A 37 -5.60 9.74 -9.23
N ASN A 38 -4.57 9.21 -9.90
CA ASN A 38 -3.97 9.88 -11.05
C ASN A 38 -4.94 10.01 -12.24
N VAL A 39 -5.77 9.00 -12.51
CA VAL A 39 -6.82 9.10 -13.54
C VAL A 39 -7.84 10.17 -13.19
N ILE A 40 -8.27 10.24 -11.92
CA ILE A 40 -9.17 11.29 -11.42
C ILE A 40 -8.53 12.67 -11.57
N HIS A 41 -7.23 12.79 -11.29
CA HIS A 41 -6.49 14.03 -11.52
C HIS A 41 -6.54 14.44 -12.99
N THR A 42 -6.21 13.53 -13.91
CA THR A 42 -6.15 13.82 -15.35
C THR A 42 -7.51 14.07 -16.00
N SER A 43 -8.60 13.69 -15.34
CA SER A 43 -9.96 13.92 -15.83
C SER A 43 -10.58 15.22 -15.32
N ASP A 44 -9.83 16.01 -14.55
CA ASP A 44 -10.25 17.29 -13.95
C ASP A 44 -11.58 17.21 -13.16
N ILE A 45 -11.94 16.02 -12.68
CA ILE A 45 -13.19 15.78 -11.92
C ILE A 45 -13.08 16.40 -10.52
N ILE A 46 -11.88 16.40 -9.93
CA ILE A 46 -11.59 16.93 -8.60
C ILE A 46 -10.38 17.87 -8.72
N SER A 47 -10.43 19.02 -8.05
CA SER A 47 -9.31 19.95 -8.05
C SER A 47 -8.04 19.31 -7.47
N PHE A 48 -6.90 19.62 -8.09
CA PHE A 48 -5.60 19.10 -7.65
C PHE A 48 -5.32 19.40 -6.17
N GLU A 49 -5.69 20.59 -5.69
CA GLU A 49 -5.51 21.01 -4.28
C GLU A 49 -6.17 20.05 -3.28
N ARG A 50 -7.29 19.43 -3.66
CA ARG A 50 -7.99 18.44 -2.82
C ARG A 50 -7.42 17.04 -2.97
N LEU A 51 -6.84 16.75 -4.12
CA LEU A 51 -6.36 15.42 -4.48
C LEU A 51 -4.90 15.18 -4.08
N GLN A 52 -4.08 16.24 -4.12
CA GLN A 52 -2.67 16.23 -3.73
C GLN A 52 -2.44 15.62 -2.35
N PRO A 53 -3.12 16.05 -1.26
CA PRO A 53 -2.89 15.44 0.06
C PRO A 53 -3.22 13.95 0.09
N ILE A 54 -4.26 13.51 -0.64
CA ILE A 54 -4.68 12.11 -0.72
C ILE A 54 -3.65 11.27 -1.49
N ILE A 55 -3.12 11.81 -2.60
CA ILE A 55 -2.04 11.18 -3.37
C ILE A 55 -0.80 11.03 -2.51
N CYS A 56 -0.37 12.11 -1.82
CA CYS A 56 0.79 12.07 -0.94
C CYS A 56 0.63 11.03 0.18
N GLU A 57 -0.50 11.02 0.88
CA GLU A 57 -0.78 10.03 1.93
C GLU A 57 -0.75 8.59 1.37
N THR A 58 -1.33 8.37 0.18
CA THR A 58 -1.32 7.06 -0.47
C THR A 58 0.10 6.59 -0.81
N GLU A 59 0.96 7.50 -1.27
CA GLU A 59 2.38 7.23 -1.54
C GLU A 59 3.16 6.92 -0.25
N GLU A 60 2.92 7.65 0.82
CA GLU A 60 3.51 7.40 2.14
C GLU A 60 3.15 6.01 2.65
N LEU A 61 1.88 5.62 2.56
CA LEU A 61 1.42 4.28 2.94
C LEU A 61 2.06 3.18 2.07
N CYS A 62 2.19 3.41 0.76
CA CYS A 62 2.93 2.49 -0.13
C CYS A 62 4.38 2.30 0.32
N ASN A 63 5.04 3.37 0.74
CA ASN A 63 6.42 3.34 1.22
C ASN A 63 6.55 2.58 2.55
N ILE A 64 5.59 2.75 3.46
CA ILE A 64 5.54 2.01 4.73
C ILE A 64 5.40 0.50 4.47
N ILE A 65 4.49 0.09 3.60
CA ILE A 65 4.32 -1.33 3.24
C ILE A 65 5.58 -1.89 2.59
N ALA A 66 6.20 -1.16 1.66
CA ALA A 66 7.44 -1.58 1.02
C ALA A 66 8.59 -1.76 2.02
N LYS A 67 8.76 -0.82 2.95
CA LYS A 67 9.75 -0.92 4.03
C LYS A 67 9.48 -2.10 4.97
N SER A 68 8.22 -2.38 5.26
CA SER A 68 7.81 -3.53 6.09
C SER A 68 8.20 -4.85 5.42
N ILE A 69 7.93 -4.99 4.11
CA ILE A 69 8.35 -6.17 3.32
C ILE A 69 9.88 -6.33 3.36
N ILE A 70 10.63 -5.26 3.08
CA ILE A 70 12.11 -5.31 3.04
C ILE A 70 12.67 -5.70 4.42
N THR A 71 12.11 -5.16 5.49
CA THR A 71 12.56 -5.43 6.87
C THR A 71 12.34 -6.89 7.23
N THR A 72 11.16 -7.44 6.95
CA THR A 72 10.89 -8.87 7.21
C THR A 72 11.76 -9.77 6.35
N GLN A 73 11.98 -9.44 5.07
CA GLN A 73 12.89 -10.19 4.21
C GLN A 73 14.33 -10.22 4.72
N LYS A 74 14.82 -9.11 5.28
CA LYS A 74 16.15 -9.07 5.91
C LYS A 74 16.22 -9.96 7.14
N ARG A 75 15.18 -9.96 7.98
CA ARG A 75 15.10 -10.85 9.16
C ARG A 75 15.15 -12.33 8.78
N MET A 76 14.45 -12.73 7.71
CA MET A 76 14.42 -14.13 7.27
C MET A 76 15.73 -14.65 6.65
N LYS A 77 16.63 -13.75 6.23
CA LYS A 77 17.94 -14.09 5.65
C LYS A 77 19.07 -14.10 6.68
N SER A 78 18.79 -13.69 7.91
CA SER A 78 19.72 -13.72 9.05
C SER A 78 19.56 -15.00 9.83
#